data_AF-A0A6P1DI19-F1
#
_entry.id   AF-A0A6P1DI19-F1
#
_cell.length_a   1.000
_cell.length_b   1.000
_cell.length_c   1.000
_cell.angle_alpha   90.00
_cell.angle_beta   90.00
_cell.angle_gamma   90.00
#
_symmetry.space_group_name_H-M   'P 1'
#
loop_
_entity.id
_entity.type
_entity.pdbx_description
1 polymer ?
#
loop_
_entity_poly.entity_id
_entity_poly.type
_entity_poly.pdbx_seq_one_letter_code
_entity_poly.pdbx_strand_id
1 'polypeptide(L)'
;MKSVKQHSPLSRLVTTSLVFLFFFSLNISAQGDPANGEKLFKSVCAACHKLDAKLVGPALLGITERRDQDWLIAWIKDSPGMIKSGDKLAIQVFEENNKLPMTANPQLSDQDVIDILEYTKGKPVEAVAAAATEVDPGVERGKQIFKTNCAACHKMEGKLIGPPLLKIGDKYEDDWLKLWIKDNAALVASGDKLAKIASEYSPIAMTPFPQLTDQDLDDLLKYMAVGDVAPIAATASAADQEIFNKPGIGVLPTLAIAIGALLLLSLIVVATTNRKAVDEDEESGVSVLKTLLINPFLRFLAIIFFLLLGAWFLFGWLMQIDVNEGYQPIQPIVFSHAVHAGDNKIDCQYCHSSAKHSKTSGIPTANVCMNCHKSISEYKGELFGNYTKEDLDKEIQKLYDAVGWDKVNVKYIEGYEQKPIEWVRIHNLADFAYYNHAQHVTVAGVSCQTCHGPVETMHDMKQFSPLTMGWCIDCHRTTEVDLTKNGYYKNIHDQLSKKYGVEKVTAAQMGGLECAKCHY
;
A
#
# COMPACT_ATOMS: atom_id res chain seq x y z
N MET A 1 2.79 74.03 3.06
CA MET A 1 3.82 72.97 3.06
C MET A 1 4.17 72.61 4.50
N LYS A 2 3.66 71.49 5.03
CA LYS A 2 4.22 70.78 6.18
C LYS A 2 4.14 69.28 5.88
N SER A 3 5.33 68.69 5.76
CA SER A 3 5.60 67.30 5.42
C SER A 3 5.02 66.37 6.49
N VAL A 4 4.15 65.44 6.09
CA VAL A 4 3.65 64.35 6.94
C VAL A 4 4.70 63.24 6.94
N LYS A 5 5.67 63.34 7.85
CA LYS A 5 6.47 62.20 8.32
C LYS A 5 5.66 61.42 9.36
N GLN A 6 4.76 60.56 8.92
CA GLN A 6 4.22 59.48 9.76
C GLN A 6 4.08 58.22 8.90
N HIS A 7 5.21 57.53 8.69
CA HIS A 7 5.14 56.10 8.35
C HIS A 7 4.62 55.38 9.59
N SER A 8 3.41 54.82 9.49
CA SER A 8 2.71 54.23 10.63
C SER A 8 3.46 53.00 11.18
N PRO A 9 3.48 52.81 12.52
CA PRO A 9 4.04 51.59 13.12
C PRO A 9 3.30 50.33 12.66
N LEU A 10 2.04 50.46 12.24
CA LEU A 10 1.20 49.39 11.69
C LEU A 10 1.70 48.90 10.33
N SER A 11 2.10 49.81 9.43
CA SER A 11 2.67 49.45 8.13
C SER A 11 4.00 48.70 8.31
N ARG A 12 4.84 49.17 9.25
CA ARG A 12 6.09 48.48 9.62
C ARG A 12 5.83 47.10 10.19
N LEU A 13 4.82 46.93 11.06
CA LEU A 13 4.47 45.64 11.66
C LEU A 13 3.90 44.65 10.64
N VAL A 14 3.04 45.12 9.72
CA VAL A 14 2.48 44.30 8.64
C VAL A 14 3.56 43.86 7.66
N THR A 15 4.46 44.76 7.25
CA THR A 15 5.58 44.38 6.37
C THR A 15 6.59 43.49 7.07
N THR A 16 6.88 43.71 8.36
CA THR A 16 7.80 42.83 9.10
C THR A 16 7.18 41.47 9.37
N SER A 17 5.87 41.37 9.64
CA SER A 17 5.17 40.09 9.78
C SER A 17 4.98 39.35 8.46
N LEU A 18 4.76 40.04 7.33
CA LEU A 18 4.74 39.43 6.00
C LEU A 18 6.12 38.94 5.58
N VAL A 19 7.16 39.71 5.85
CA VAL A 19 8.56 39.30 5.64
C VAL A 19 8.90 38.15 6.57
N PHE A 20 8.50 38.18 7.84
CA PHE A 20 8.71 37.08 8.78
C PHE A 20 7.92 35.84 8.37
N LEU A 21 6.68 35.94 7.90
CA LEU A 21 5.91 34.83 7.34
C LEU A 21 6.55 34.29 6.07
N PHE A 22 7.07 35.15 5.19
CA PHE A 22 7.74 34.72 3.96
C PHE A 22 9.07 34.02 4.27
N PHE A 23 9.87 34.53 5.21
CA PHE A 23 11.08 33.89 5.71
C PHE A 23 10.80 32.65 6.55
N PHE A 24 9.72 32.61 7.34
CA PHE A 24 9.30 31.43 8.09
C PHE A 24 8.78 30.33 7.15
N SER A 25 8.09 30.70 6.07
CA SER A 25 7.68 29.79 4.99
C SER A 25 8.89 29.22 4.24
N LEU A 26 9.94 30.02 4.03
CA LEU A 26 11.21 29.57 3.43
C LEU A 26 12.05 28.70 4.38
N ASN A 27 11.91 28.87 5.70
CA ASN A 27 12.60 28.03 6.70
C ASN A 27 11.89 26.70 6.98
N ILE A 28 10.59 26.57 6.69
CA ILE A 28 9.88 25.28 6.78
C ILE A 28 10.36 24.29 5.71
N SER A 29 10.98 24.77 4.62
CA SER A 29 11.59 23.93 3.58
C SER A 29 13.03 23.50 3.87
N ALA A 30 13.59 23.83 5.05
CA ALA A 30 14.99 23.55 5.38
C ALA A 30 15.17 22.55 6.55
N GLN A 31 14.09 21.89 6.97
CA GLN A 31 14.15 20.90 8.05
C GLN A 31 14.18 19.49 7.43
N GLY A 32 15.28 18.77 7.67
CA GLY A 32 15.41 17.39 7.19
C GLY A 32 14.42 16.45 7.86
N ASP A 33 13.92 15.47 7.12
CA ASP A 33 13.10 14.38 7.64
C ASP A 33 14.01 13.22 8.09
N PRO A 34 14.16 12.96 9.41
CA PRO A 34 15.02 11.89 9.91
C PRO A 34 14.52 10.49 9.52
N ALA A 35 13.22 10.29 9.25
CA ALA A 35 12.68 9.00 8.85
C ALA A 35 13.01 8.69 7.39
N ASN A 36 12.87 9.68 6.50
CA ASN A 36 13.34 9.57 5.11
C ASN A 36 14.87 9.44 5.05
N GLY A 37 15.57 10.20 5.89
CA GLY A 37 17.02 10.13 6.06
C GLY A 37 17.53 8.76 6.47
N GLU A 38 16.84 8.09 7.42
CA GLU A 38 17.15 6.72 7.83
C GLU A 38 17.01 5.75 6.66
N LYS A 39 15.93 5.89 5.88
CA LYS A 39 15.68 5.04 4.71
C LYS A 39 16.80 5.19 3.67
N LEU A 40 17.13 6.42 3.30
CA LEU A 40 18.18 6.75 2.34
C LEU A 40 19.57 6.34 2.83
N PHE A 41 19.86 6.53 4.12
CA PHE A 41 21.11 6.09 4.73
C PHE A 41 21.27 4.58 4.63
N LYS A 42 20.21 3.81 4.90
CA LYS A 42 20.24 2.34 4.81
C LYS A 42 20.45 1.85 3.37
N SER A 43 19.86 2.52 2.38
CA SER A 43 19.95 2.09 0.98
C SER A 43 21.25 2.51 0.31
N VAL A 44 21.80 3.69 0.63
CA VAL A 44 22.97 4.25 -0.09
C VAL A 44 24.25 4.25 0.76
N CYS A 45 24.16 4.49 2.06
CA CYS A 45 25.33 4.82 2.90
C CYS A 45 25.80 3.65 3.78
N ALA A 46 24.88 2.82 4.26
CA ALA A 46 25.12 1.81 5.30
C ALA A 46 26.06 0.67 4.89
N ALA A 47 26.22 0.42 3.58
CA ALA A 47 27.18 -0.56 3.07
C ALA A 47 28.64 -0.18 3.41
N CYS A 48 28.93 1.12 3.53
CA CYS A 48 30.27 1.64 3.76
C CYS A 48 30.42 2.38 5.09
N HIS A 49 29.34 2.96 5.64
CA HIS A 49 29.35 3.76 6.85
C HIS A 49 28.48 3.17 7.95
N LYS A 50 28.91 3.31 9.20
CA LYS A 50 28.05 3.14 10.38
C LYS A 50 27.88 4.49 11.08
N LEU A 51 26.85 4.61 11.92
CA LEU A 51 26.66 5.83 12.70
C LEU A 51 27.76 5.96 13.77
N ASP A 52 27.99 4.92 14.55
CA ASP A 52 28.81 4.94 15.76
C ASP A 52 30.24 4.41 15.60
N ALA A 53 30.56 3.77 14.47
CA ALA A 53 31.86 3.12 14.24
C ALA A 53 32.40 3.31 12.82
N LYS A 54 33.73 3.20 12.67
CA LYS A 54 34.38 3.16 11.36
C LYS A 54 34.14 1.79 10.71
N LEU A 55 33.78 1.77 9.42
CA LEU A 55 33.64 0.55 8.63
C LEU A 55 34.59 0.62 7.42
N VAL A 56 34.07 0.96 6.24
CA VAL A 56 34.88 1.30 5.06
C VAL A 56 35.16 2.80 5.07
N GLY A 57 34.14 3.60 5.36
CA GLY A 57 34.23 5.02 5.65
C GLY A 57 34.15 5.34 7.16
N PRO A 58 34.38 6.61 7.55
CA PRO A 58 34.32 7.05 8.94
C PRO A 58 32.90 6.99 9.53
N ALA A 59 32.82 7.01 10.87
CA ALA A 59 31.57 7.10 11.63
C ALA A 59 30.84 8.42 11.36
N LEU A 60 29.53 8.35 11.11
CA LEU A 60 28.73 9.50 10.67
C LEU A 60 27.84 10.11 11.76
N LEU A 61 27.73 9.53 12.95
CA LEU A 61 26.96 10.11 14.06
C LEU A 61 27.49 11.52 14.40
N GLY A 62 26.63 12.52 14.35
CA GLY A 62 26.97 13.93 14.60
C GLY A 62 27.88 14.56 13.54
N ILE A 63 27.90 14.05 12.30
CA ILE A 63 28.81 14.57 11.25
C ILE A 63 28.58 16.05 10.93
N THR A 64 27.33 16.51 11.03
CA THR A 64 26.94 17.92 10.83
C THR A 64 27.48 18.86 11.91
N GLU A 65 27.99 18.33 13.02
CA GLU A 65 28.69 19.12 14.04
C GLU A 65 30.20 19.22 13.74
N ARG A 66 30.72 18.30 12.92
CA ARG A 66 32.14 18.23 12.56
C ARG A 66 32.45 18.87 11.22
N ARG A 67 31.45 19.02 10.34
CA ARG A 67 31.61 19.56 8.99
C ARG A 67 30.41 20.39 8.57
N ASP A 68 30.69 21.37 7.71
CA ASP A 68 29.68 22.25 7.14
C ASP A 68 28.69 21.49 6.24
N GLN A 69 27.42 21.87 6.32
CA GLN A 69 26.34 21.16 5.62
C GLN A 69 26.46 21.30 4.10
N ASP A 70 26.77 22.48 3.58
CA ASP A 70 26.88 22.73 2.15
C ASP A 70 28.10 21.99 1.57
N TRP A 71 29.19 21.93 2.35
CA TRP A 71 30.35 21.12 2.00
C TRP A 71 30.01 19.62 1.96
N LEU A 72 29.24 19.11 2.93
CA LEU A 72 28.80 17.72 2.97
C LEU A 72 27.91 17.38 1.76
N ILE A 73 27.02 18.28 1.34
CA ILE A 73 26.18 18.10 0.15
C ILE A 73 27.06 17.98 -1.10
N ALA A 74 28.02 18.89 -1.29
CA ALA A 74 28.95 18.83 -2.42
C ALA A 74 29.79 17.53 -2.40
N TRP A 75 30.27 17.12 -1.23
CA TRP A 75 31.09 15.92 -1.06
C TRP A 75 30.33 14.63 -1.35
N ILE A 76 29.10 14.52 -0.87
CA ILE A 76 28.25 13.33 -1.07
C ILE A 76 27.86 13.19 -2.54
N LYS A 77 27.64 14.31 -3.23
CA LYS A 77 27.28 14.33 -4.66
C LYS A 77 28.46 14.07 -5.58
N ASP A 78 29.65 14.62 -5.29
CA ASP A 78 30.83 14.46 -6.15
C ASP A 78 32.17 14.50 -5.37
N SER A 79 32.41 13.48 -4.55
CA SER A 79 33.67 13.31 -3.83
C SER A 79 34.92 13.26 -4.74
N PRO A 80 34.95 12.48 -5.85
CA PRO A 80 36.10 12.46 -6.76
C PRO A 80 36.40 13.83 -7.40
N GLY A 81 35.36 14.59 -7.75
CA GLY A 81 35.50 15.95 -8.26
C GLY A 81 36.13 16.90 -7.24
N MET A 82 35.73 16.80 -5.97
CA MET A 82 36.32 17.60 -4.88
C MET A 82 37.78 17.24 -4.57
N ILE A 83 38.15 15.95 -4.66
CA ILE A 83 39.56 15.55 -4.51
C ILE A 83 40.39 16.13 -5.68
N LYS A 84 39.88 16.03 -6.90
CA LYS A 84 40.56 16.54 -8.11
C LYS A 84 40.67 18.07 -8.15
N SER A 85 39.73 18.79 -7.56
CA SER A 85 39.77 20.25 -7.48
C SER A 85 40.83 20.79 -6.52
N GLY A 86 41.46 19.91 -5.73
CA GLY A 86 42.48 20.29 -4.76
C GLY A 86 41.91 20.71 -3.41
N ASP A 87 40.65 20.39 -3.11
CA ASP A 87 40.07 20.65 -1.78
C ASP A 87 40.87 19.89 -0.72
N LYS A 88 41.42 20.64 0.24
CA LYS A 88 42.35 20.10 1.25
C LYS A 88 41.65 19.11 2.19
N LEU A 89 40.37 19.32 2.49
CA LEU A 89 39.59 18.45 3.37
C LEU A 89 39.20 17.17 2.64
N ALA A 90 38.82 17.28 1.37
CA ALA A 90 38.57 16.15 0.48
C ALA A 90 39.79 15.22 0.37
N ILE A 91 40.97 15.79 0.13
CA ILE A 91 42.23 15.05 0.04
C ILE A 91 42.56 14.40 1.38
N GLN A 92 42.42 15.12 2.49
CA GLN A 92 42.67 14.56 3.82
C GLN A 92 41.76 13.37 4.13
N VAL A 93 40.44 13.49 3.88
CA VAL A 93 39.48 12.41 4.10
C VAL A 93 39.80 11.20 3.21
N PHE A 94 40.24 11.43 1.97
CA PHE A 94 40.67 10.37 1.06
C PHE A 94 41.92 9.64 1.56
N GLU A 95 42.93 10.36 2.04
CA GLU A 95 44.16 9.78 2.58
C GLU A 95 43.92 8.98 3.87
N GLU A 96 43.06 9.46 4.77
CA GLU A 96 42.73 8.82 6.06
C GLU A 96 41.84 7.56 5.92
N ASN A 97 41.27 7.33 4.74
CA ASN A 97 40.36 6.22 4.47
C ASN A 97 40.87 5.33 3.32
N ASN A 98 42.13 4.91 3.42
CA ASN A 98 42.78 3.95 2.55
C ASN A 98 42.86 4.36 1.07
N LYS A 99 42.75 5.67 0.77
CA LYS A 99 42.73 6.20 -0.62
C LYS A 99 41.63 5.56 -1.46
N LEU A 100 40.53 5.17 -0.82
CA LEU A 100 39.32 4.71 -1.49
C LEU A 100 38.41 5.92 -1.68
N PRO A 101 38.09 6.30 -2.94
CA PRO A 101 37.23 7.43 -3.17
C PRO A 101 35.80 7.06 -2.77
N MET A 102 35.10 7.97 -2.10
CA MET A 102 33.69 7.78 -1.84
C MET A 102 32.93 7.82 -3.18
N THR A 103 32.01 6.87 -3.36
CA THR A 103 31.14 6.84 -4.55
C THR A 103 30.34 8.13 -4.65
N ALA A 104 30.40 8.79 -5.80
CA ALA A 104 29.62 9.99 -6.09
C ALA A 104 28.12 9.65 -6.16
N ASN A 105 27.28 10.45 -5.52
CA ASN A 105 25.82 10.26 -5.50
C ASN A 105 25.08 11.47 -6.12
N PRO A 106 25.32 11.82 -7.40
CA PRO A 106 24.65 12.95 -8.05
C PRO A 106 23.13 12.75 -8.19
N GLN A 107 22.64 11.52 -8.06
CA GLN A 107 21.22 11.17 -8.09
C GLN A 107 20.44 11.63 -6.85
N LEU A 108 21.12 11.93 -5.73
CA LEU A 108 20.46 12.45 -4.53
C LEU A 108 20.13 13.94 -4.71
N SER A 109 18.91 14.35 -4.39
CA SER A 109 18.56 15.77 -4.32
C SER A 109 19.26 16.43 -3.11
N ASP A 110 19.33 17.76 -3.08
CA ASP A 110 19.88 18.46 -1.89
C ASP A 110 19.06 18.11 -0.64
N GLN A 111 17.74 17.96 -0.78
CA GLN A 111 16.85 17.56 0.32
C GLN A 111 17.12 16.14 0.79
N ASP A 112 17.34 15.18 -0.11
CA ASP A 112 17.69 13.80 0.27
C ASP A 112 18.96 13.77 1.11
N VAL A 113 19.96 14.60 0.76
CA VAL A 113 21.19 14.72 1.55
C VAL A 113 20.92 15.37 2.90
N ILE A 114 20.09 16.42 2.96
CA ILE A 114 19.69 17.08 4.21
C ILE A 114 18.96 16.10 5.15
N ASP A 115 18.07 15.26 4.61
CA ASP A 115 17.35 14.24 5.37
C ASP A 115 18.32 13.19 5.95
N ILE A 116 19.26 12.68 5.13
CA ILE A 116 20.33 11.78 5.59
C ILE A 116 21.14 12.43 6.72
N LEU A 117 21.53 13.70 6.54
CA LEU A 117 22.30 14.45 7.53
C LEU A 117 21.50 14.65 8.82
N GLU A 118 20.19 14.87 8.76
CA GLU A 118 19.32 14.95 9.94
C GLU A 118 19.27 13.61 10.69
N TYR A 119 19.16 12.49 9.98
CA TYR A 119 19.23 11.15 10.59
C TYR A 119 20.55 10.91 11.32
N THR A 120 21.67 11.36 10.75
CA THR A 120 23.00 11.20 11.38
C THR A 120 23.17 11.98 12.69
N LYS A 121 22.24 12.87 13.08
CA LYS A 121 22.29 13.61 14.36
C LYS A 121 21.90 12.77 15.58
N GLY A 122 21.32 11.57 15.40
CA GLY A 122 21.23 10.57 16.47
C GLY A 122 20.14 10.75 17.52
N LYS A 123 19.00 11.36 17.20
CA LYS A 123 17.82 11.33 18.09
C LYS A 123 16.97 10.08 17.81
N PRO A 124 16.63 9.28 18.84
CA PRO A 124 15.87 8.05 18.67
C PRO A 124 14.40 8.38 18.38
N VAL A 125 13.89 7.90 17.25
CA VAL A 125 12.45 7.75 17.06
C VAL A 125 12.07 6.45 17.77
N GLU A 126 11.34 6.57 18.88
CA GLU A 126 10.80 5.43 19.61
C GLU A 126 9.91 4.57 18.70
N ALA A 127 10.01 3.27 18.93
CA ALA A 127 9.55 2.20 18.06
C ALA A 127 8.04 2.21 17.79
N VAL A 128 7.67 2.22 16.51
CA VAL A 128 6.49 1.49 16.03
C VAL A 128 7.01 0.28 15.27
N ALA A 129 6.86 -0.89 15.88
CA ALA A 129 7.14 -2.16 15.26
C ALA A 129 6.18 -2.38 14.09
N ALA A 130 6.70 -2.28 12.87
CA ALA A 130 6.31 -3.08 11.71
C ALA A 130 7.49 -3.05 10.73
N ALA A 131 8.11 -4.21 10.53
CA ALA A 131 9.22 -4.37 9.60
C ALA A 131 8.73 -4.03 8.18
N ALA A 132 9.21 -2.92 7.63
CA ALA A 132 9.11 -2.61 6.21
C ALA A 132 10.50 -2.84 5.58
N THR A 133 10.77 -4.09 5.23
CA THR A 133 11.84 -4.43 4.29
C THR A 133 11.33 -4.04 2.89
N GLU A 134 12.04 -3.16 2.17
CA GLU A 134 11.82 -3.05 0.73
C GLU A 134 12.03 -4.46 0.14
N VAL A 135 10.95 -5.00 -0.46
CA VAL A 135 10.94 -6.36 -0.98
C VAL A 135 11.89 -6.41 -2.17
N ASP A 136 13.02 -7.10 -2.02
CA ASP A 136 13.88 -7.49 -3.15
C ASP A 136 12.96 -8.08 -4.23
N PRO A 137 12.96 -7.58 -5.48
CA PRO A 137 12.11 -8.11 -6.54
C PRO A 137 12.22 -9.64 -6.73
N GLY A 138 13.35 -10.23 -6.32
CA GLY A 138 13.56 -11.67 -6.26
C GLY A 138 12.70 -12.41 -5.23
N VAL A 139 12.32 -11.77 -4.11
CA VAL A 139 11.41 -12.34 -3.10
C VAL A 139 10.01 -12.54 -3.69
N GLU A 140 9.51 -11.57 -4.46
CA GLU A 140 8.20 -11.72 -5.10
C GLU A 140 8.24 -12.74 -6.25
N ARG A 141 9.33 -12.79 -7.03
CA ARG A 141 9.50 -13.86 -8.05
C ARG A 141 9.60 -15.24 -7.40
N GLY A 142 10.37 -15.36 -6.32
CA GLY A 142 10.48 -16.57 -5.51
C GLY A 142 9.15 -17.03 -4.92
N LYS A 143 8.32 -16.08 -4.46
CA LYS A 143 6.96 -16.36 -3.99
C LYS A 143 6.10 -17.00 -5.06
N GLN A 144 6.14 -16.51 -6.29
CA GLN A 144 5.37 -17.10 -7.39
C GLN A 144 5.88 -18.51 -7.75
N ILE A 145 7.20 -18.73 -7.72
CA ILE A 145 7.81 -20.05 -7.95
C ILE A 145 7.39 -21.02 -6.84
N PHE A 146 7.44 -20.60 -5.57
CA PHE A 146 6.99 -21.38 -4.42
C PHE A 146 5.51 -21.74 -4.53
N LYS A 147 4.65 -20.77 -4.84
CA LYS A 147 3.20 -20.98 -4.98
C LYS A 147 2.86 -22.01 -6.07
N THR A 148 3.61 -21.97 -7.18
CA THR A 148 3.37 -22.83 -8.34
C THR A 148 3.88 -24.25 -8.13
N ASN A 149 5.08 -24.40 -7.54
CA ASN A 149 5.81 -25.67 -7.56
C ASN A 149 5.92 -26.35 -6.18
N CYS A 150 5.82 -25.59 -5.08
CA CYS A 150 6.20 -26.07 -3.74
C CYS A 150 5.02 -26.08 -2.76
N ALA A 151 4.10 -25.12 -2.87
CA ALA A 151 3.03 -24.87 -1.89
C ALA A 151 2.00 -26.00 -1.74
N ALA A 152 1.92 -26.90 -2.73
CA ALA A 152 1.05 -28.08 -2.66
C ALA A 152 1.51 -29.09 -1.58
N CYS A 153 2.80 -29.10 -1.25
CA CYS A 153 3.39 -30.05 -0.30
C CYS A 153 4.08 -29.36 0.88
N HIS A 154 4.58 -28.14 0.72
CA HIS A 154 5.30 -27.39 1.74
C HIS A 154 4.55 -26.13 2.17
N LYS A 155 4.75 -25.74 3.43
CA LYS A 155 4.33 -24.44 3.97
C LYS A 155 5.55 -23.61 4.34
N MET A 156 5.40 -22.29 4.36
CA MET A 156 6.42 -21.42 4.92
C MET A 156 6.59 -21.72 6.41
N GLU A 157 5.49 -21.75 7.16
CA GLU A 157 5.49 -22.13 8.56
C GLU A 157 4.57 -23.34 8.82
N GLY A 158 4.98 -24.21 9.74
CA GLY A 158 4.24 -25.42 10.09
C GLY A 158 4.42 -26.60 9.11
N LYS A 159 4.01 -27.80 9.54
CA LYS A 159 4.13 -29.04 8.76
C LYS A 159 2.94 -29.22 7.81
N LEU A 160 3.19 -29.74 6.61
CA LEU A 160 2.15 -30.20 5.67
C LEU A 160 2.44 -31.64 5.22
N ILE A 161 2.94 -31.83 3.99
CA ILE A 161 3.43 -33.11 3.47
C ILE A 161 4.96 -33.15 3.60
N GLY A 162 5.61 -32.03 3.26
CA GLY A 162 7.01 -31.75 3.55
C GLY A 162 7.20 -30.88 4.81
N PRO A 163 8.46 -30.69 5.25
CA PRO A 163 8.80 -29.80 6.37
C PRO A 163 8.55 -28.31 6.03
N PRO A 164 8.47 -27.43 7.06
CA PRO A 164 8.39 -25.99 6.88
C PRO A 164 9.64 -25.44 6.20
N LEU A 165 9.47 -24.41 5.39
CA LEU A 165 10.52 -23.88 4.52
C LEU A 165 10.94 -22.43 4.83
N LEU A 166 10.26 -21.73 5.74
CA LEU A 166 10.70 -20.42 6.19
C LEU A 166 12.04 -20.55 6.91
N LYS A 167 13.02 -19.74 6.48
CA LYS A 167 14.41 -19.73 6.95
C LYS A 167 15.12 -21.09 6.87
N ILE A 168 14.78 -21.92 5.87
CA ILE A 168 15.43 -23.22 5.69
C ILE A 168 16.95 -23.11 5.40
N GLY A 169 17.39 -21.97 4.86
CA GLY A 169 18.80 -21.61 4.66
C GLY A 169 19.61 -21.52 5.96
N ASP A 170 18.95 -21.34 7.12
CA ASP A 170 19.64 -21.37 8.42
C ASP A 170 20.11 -22.80 8.79
N LYS A 171 19.54 -23.83 8.13
CA LYS A 171 19.80 -25.25 8.40
C LYS A 171 20.63 -25.94 7.32
N TYR A 172 20.54 -25.47 6.08
CA TYR A 172 21.23 -26.06 4.93
C TYR A 172 21.81 -24.97 4.04
N GLU A 173 23.00 -25.21 3.49
CA GLU A 173 23.65 -24.29 2.57
C GLU A 173 22.86 -24.14 1.26
N ASP A 174 22.81 -22.92 0.70
CA ASP A 174 22.04 -22.58 -0.49
C ASP A 174 22.39 -23.46 -1.70
N ASP A 175 23.68 -23.74 -1.92
CA ASP A 175 24.14 -24.59 -3.03
C ASP A 175 23.66 -26.04 -2.88
N TRP A 176 23.59 -26.55 -1.66
CA TRP A 176 23.05 -27.88 -1.39
C TRP A 176 21.55 -27.91 -1.62
N LEU A 177 20.82 -26.88 -1.18
CA LEU A 177 19.38 -26.75 -1.41
C LEU A 177 19.04 -26.71 -2.91
N LYS A 178 19.83 -25.99 -3.71
CA LYS A 178 19.67 -25.95 -5.17
C LYS A 178 19.81 -27.33 -5.80
N LEU A 179 20.84 -28.10 -5.41
CA LEU A 179 21.05 -29.47 -5.89
C LEU A 179 19.92 -30.41 -5.47
N TRP A 180 19.46 -30.29 -4.22
CA TRP A 180 18.34 -31.08 -3.70
C TRP A 180 17.02 -30.79 -4.43
N ILE A 181 16.72 -29.52 -4.71
CA ILE A 181 15.49 -29.12 -5.43
C ILE A 181 15.53 -29.61 -6.88
N LYS A 182 16.69 -29.53 -7.55
CA LYS A 182 16.86 -29.98 -8.94
C LYS A 182 16.75 -31.49 -9.08
N ASP A 183 17.45 -32.25 -8.27
CA ASP A 183 17.47 -33.71 -8.34
C ASP A 183 17.87 -34.37 -7.00
N ASN A 184 16.89 -34.50 -6.10
CA ASN A 184 17.12 -35.15 -4.81
C ASN A 184 17.49 -36.64 -4.95
N ALA A 185 16.99 -37.34 -5.98
CA ALA A 185 17.25 -38.76 -6.16
C ALA A 185 18.73 -39.01 -6.54
N ALA A 186 19.28 -38.19 -7.44
CA ALA A 186 20.70 -38.21 -7.77
C ALA A 186 21.58 -37.85 -6.56
N LEU A 187 21.17 -36.88 -5.75
CA LEU A 187 21.91 -36.48 -4.56
C LEU A 187 21.92 -37.58 -3.48
N VAL A 188 20.82 -38.30 -3.27
CA VAL A 188 20.77 -39.50 -2.41
C VAL A 188 21.65 -40.63 -2.97
N ALA A 189 21.62 -40.85 -4.28
CA ALA A 189 22.42 -41.88 -4.95
C ALA A 189 23.93 -41.60 -4.90
N SER A 190 24.33 -40.32 -4.86
CA SER A 190 25.73 -39.90 -4.68
C SER A 190 26.34 -40.31 -3.33
N GLY A 191 25.52 -40.76 -2.39
CA GLY A 191 25.94 -41.15 -1.05
C GLY A 191 25.97 -39.99 -0.06
N ASP A 192 25.46 -38.81 -0.42
CA ASP A 192 25.36 -37.65 0.48
C ASP A 192 24.56 -38.01 1.75
N LYS A 193 25.16 -37.73 2.90
CA LYS A 193 24.60 -38.14 4.20
C LYS A 193 23.39 -37.30 4.58
N LEU A 194 23.36 -36.01 4.22
CA LEU A 194 22.23 -35.12 4.49
C LEU A 194 21.04 -35.46 3.62
N ALA A 195 21.28 -35.81 2.35
CA ALA A 195 20.27 -36.22 1.39
C ALA A 195 19.56 -37.50 1.84
N LYS A 196 20.31 -38.49 2.35
CA LYS A 196 19.73 -39.72 2.92
C LYS A 196 18.83 -39.42 4.13
N ILE A 197 19.32 -38.63 5.08
CA ILE A 197 18.53 -38.23 6.26
C ILE A 197 17.28 -37.45 5.84
N ALA A 198 17.40 -36.52 4.88
CA ALA A 198 16.27 -35.75 4.38
C ALA A 198 15.23 -36.61 3.65
N SER A 199 15.66 -37.66 2.93
CA SER A 199 14.76 -38.61 2.25
C SER A 199 13.95 -39.50 3.21
N GLU A 200 14.45 -39.70 4.44
CA GLU A 200 13.78 -40.50 5.48
C GLU A 200 12.69 -39.70 6.23
N TYR A 201 12.65 -38.37 6.08
CA TYR A 201 11.72 -37.50 6.81
C TYR A 201 10.26 -37.54 6.28
N SER A 202 10.02 -38.05 5.08
CA SER A 202 8.67 -38.10 4.48
C SER A 202 8.40 -39.43 3.76
N PRO A 203 7.20 -40.03 3.92
CA PRO A 203 6.83 -41.27 3.23
C PRO A 203 6.59 -41.09 1.71
N ILE A 204 6.58 -39.85 1.21
CA ILE A 204 6.41 -39.51 -0.19
C ILE A 204 7.69 -38.81 -0.67
N ALA A 205 8.32 -39.36 -1.70
CA ALA A 205 9.53 -38.79 -2.28
C ALA A 205 9.24 -37.39 -2.88
N MET A 206 10.15 -36.44 -2.65
CA MET A 206 10.05 -35.11 -3.25
C MET A 206 10.23 -35.21 -4.77
N THR A 207 9.33 -34.60 -5.53
CA THR A 207 9.47 -34.51 -6.99
C THR A 207 10.69 -33.66 -7.36
N PRO A 208 11.55 -34.06 -8.31
CA PRO A 208 12.67 -33.25 -8.77
C PRO A 208 12.18 -32.10 -9.67
N PHE A 209 12.86 -30.95 -9.63
CA PHE A 209 12.53 -29.76 -10.42
C PHE A 209 13.70 -29.35 -11.36
N PRO A 210 14.12 -30.20 -12.30
CA PRO A 210 15.24 -29.90 -13.20
C PRO A 210 14.97 -28.74 -14.16
N GLN A 211 13.70 -28.34 -14.32
CA GLN A 211 13.29 -27.23 -15.18
C GLN A 211 13.53 -25.84 -14.58
N LEU A 212 13.83 -25.73 -13.28
CA LEU A 212 14.09 -24.44 -12.64
C LEU A 212 15.52 -23.97 -12.95
N THR A 213 15.66 -22.72 -13.37
CA THR A 213 16.97 -22.10 -13.62
C THR A 213 17.69 -21.74 -12.32
N ASP A 214 18.98 -21.44 -12.37
CA ASP A 214 19.72 -21.02 -11.17
C ASP A 214 19.15 -19.73 -10.56
N GLN A 215 18.73 -18.79 -11.41
CA GLN A 215 18.08 -17.55 -10.98
C GLN A 215 16.71 -17.81 -10.32
N ASP A 216 15.94 -18.78 -10.83
CA ASP A 216 14.66 -19.18 -10.21
C ASP A 216 14.87 -19.75 -8.82
N LEU A 217 15.93 -20.54 -8.64
CA LEU A 217 16.29 -21.10 -7.34
C LEU A 217 16.81 -20.04 -6.37
N ASP A 218 17.61 -19.08 -6.85
CA ASP A 218 18.06 -17.93 -6.04
C ASP A 218 16.88 -17.10 -5.54
N ASP A 219 15.94 -16.78 -6.43
CA ASP A 219 14.74 -16.03 -6.08
C ASP A 219 13.84 -16.83 -5.13
N LEU A 220 13.67 -18.14 -5.36
CA LEU A 220 12.95 -19.04 -4.45
C LEU A 220 13.57 -19.07 -3.05
N LEU A 221 14.89 -19.19 -2.93
CA LEU A 221 15.59 -19.18 -1.64
C LEU A 221 15.46 -17.83 -0.93
N LYS A 222 15.52 -16.71 -1.66
CA LYS A 222 15.23 -15.37 -1.10
C LYS A 222 13.85 -15.29 -0.50
N TYR A 223 12.83 -15.81 -1.18
CA TYR A 223 11.47 -15.87 -0.63
C TYR A 223 11.40 -16.77 0.61
N MET A 224 12.04 -17.95 0.57
CA MET A 224 12.10 -18.87 1.71
C MET A 224 12.78 -18.24 2.92
N ALA A 225 13.71 -17.31 2.74
CA ALA A 225 14.37 -16.61 3.83
C ALA A 225 13.46 -15.60 4.56
N VAL A 226 12.54 -14.94 3.85
CA VAL A 226 11.78 -13.79 4.40
C VAL A 226 10.26 -13.96 4.46
N GLY A 227 9.66 -14.84 3.65
CA GLY A 227 8.22 -15.06 3.60
C GLY A 227 7.42 -13.95 2.93
N ASP A 228 6.13 -13.84 3.28
CA ASP A 228 5.22 -12.86 2.67
C ASP A 228 5.47 -11.44 3.17
N VAL A 229 5.66 -10.51 2.23
CA VAL A 229 5.95 -9.08 2.47
C VAL A 229 5.03 -8.20 1.61
N ALA A 230 4.60 -7.04 2.13
CA ALA A 230 3.62 -6.16 1.48
C ALA A 230 4.27 -5.14 0.52
N PRO A 231 3.72 -4.88 -0.69
CA PRO A 231 4.29 -3.93 -1.64
C PRO A 231 3.90 -2.47 -1.37
N ILE A 232 4.84 -1.52 -1.59
CA ILE A 232 4.60 -0.07 -1.59
C ILE A 232 4.52 0.45 -3.03
N ALA A 233 3.54 1.33 -3.29
CA ALA A 233 3.31 1.97 -4.58
C ALA A 233 4.42 2.96 -4.97
N ALA A 234 4.83 2.92 -6.23
CA ALA A 234 5.83 3.81 -6.81
C ALA A 234 5.25 5.20 -7.13
N THR A 235 5.99 6.26 -6.81
CA THR A 235 5.77 7.61 -7.35
C THR A 235 7.04 8.08 -8.06
N ALA A 236 6.88 8.55 -9.30
CA ALA A 236 7.91 9.25 -10.06
C ALA A 236 7.32 10.48 -10.76
N SER A 237 8.18 11.48 -10.86
CA SER A 237 8.00 12.90 -11.20
C SER A 237 7.41 13.21 -12.58
N ALA A 238 6.48 14.17 -12.62
CA ALA A 238 6.18 15.02 -13.78
C ALA A 238 5.67 16.40 -13.29
N ALA A 239 6.49 17.09 -12.50
CA ALA A 239 6.20 18.45 -12.06
C ALA A 239 6.37 19.42 -13.24
N ASP A 240 5.24 19.93 -13.74
CA ASP A 240 5.08 21.27 -14.34
C ASP A 240 3.73 21.37 -15.08
N GLN A 241 3.10 20.24 -15.42
CA GLN A 241 1.72 20.20 -15.93
C GLN A 241 0.68 19.69 -14.91
N GLU A 242 1.11 19.17 -13.75
CA GLU A 242 0.20 18.55 -12.78
C GLU A 242 -0.57 19.54 -11.88
N ILE A 243 -0.11 20.79 -11.70
CA ILE A 243 -0.74 21.70 -10.71
C ILE A 243 -2.22 21.99 -11.02
N PHE A 244 -2.61 22.03 -12.31
CA PHE A 244 -4.00 22.25 -12.71
C PHE A 244 -4.82 20.96 -12.84
N ASN A 245 -4.18 19.82 -13.11
CA ASN A 245 -4.87 18.56 -13.36
C ASN A 245 -4.91 17.62 -12.14
N LYS A 246 -4.08 17.87 -11.13
CA LYS A 246 -4.02 17.15 -9.86
C LYS A 246 -3.51 18.10 -8.77
N PRO A 247 -4.38 18.70 -7.95
CA PRO A 247 -3.90 19.36 -6.74
C PRO A 247 -3.28 18.27 -5.86
N GLY A 248 -1.94 18.26 -5.75
CA GLY A 248 -1.16 17.21 -5.06
C GLY A 248 -1.55 17.01 -3.60
N ILE A 249 -2.31 17.95 -3.03
CA ILE A 249 -3.03 17.82 -1.78
C ILE A 249 -4.50 18.06 -2.16
N GLY A 250 -5.34 17.04 -2.11
CA GLY A 250 -6.76 17.14 -2.45
C GLY A 250 -7.46 18.34 -1.79
N VAL A 251 -8.62 18.74 -2.33
CA VAL A 251 -9.35 19.93 -1.86
C VAL A 251 -9.59 19.93 -0.34
N LEU A 252 -9.92 18.76 0.23
CA LEU A 252 -10.14 18.60 1.67
C LEU A 252 -8.89 18.83 2.53
N PRO A 253 -7.74 18.17 2.30
CA PRO A 253 -6.53 18.45 3.08
C PRO A 253 -5.98 19.86 2.86
N THR A 254 -6.12 20.47 1.68
CA THR A 254 -5.75 21.88 1.45
C THR A 254 -6.60 22.83 2.29
N LEU A 255 -7.92 22.61 2.33
CA LEU A 255 -8.85 23.35 3.19
C LEU A 255 -8.51 23.15 4.67
N ALA A 256 -8.19 21.93 5.10
CA ALA A 256 -7.82 21.64 6.49
C ALA A 256 -6.56 22.40 6.94
N ILE A 257 -5.53 22.47 6.08
CA ILE A 257 -4.31 23.26 6.35
C ILE A 257 -4.65 24.75 6.47
N ALA A 258 -5.46 25.30 5.56
CA ALA A 258 -5.87 26.70 5.60
C ALA A 258 -6.68 27.03 6.87
N ILE A 259 -7.60 26.14 7.27
CA ILE A 259 -8.37 26.23 8.52
C ILE A 259 -7.43 26.22 9.73
N GLY A 260 -6.46 25.31 9.76
CA GLY A 260 -5.44 25.22 10.81
C GLY A 260 -4.57 26.47 10.92
N ALA A 261 -4.13 27.03 9.79
CA ALA A 261 -3.34 28.26 9.76
C ALA A 261 -4.14 29.48 10.27
N LEU A 262 -5.43 29.57 9.93
CA LEU A 262 -6.31 30.63 10.42
C LEU A 262 -6.59 30.50 11.93
N LEU A 263 -6.76 29.28 12.43
CA LEU A 263 -6.87 29.01 13.87
C LEU A 263 -5.62 29.46 14.61
N LEU A 264 -4.44 29.05 14.13
CA LEU A 264 -3.16 29.43 14.71
C LEU A 264 -2.98 30.96 14.72
N LEU A 265 -3.25 31.62 13.59
CA LEU A 265 -3.17 33.08 13.49
C LEU A 265 -4.14 33.78 14.45
N SER A 266 -5.37 33.26 14.58
CA SER A 266 -6.36 33.78 15.53
C SER A 266 -5.89 33.62 16.98
N LEU A 267 -5.29 32.48 17.33
CA LEU A 267 -4.74 32.23 18.67
C LEU A 267 -3.55 33.14 18.99
N ILE A 268 -2.63 33.36 18.03
CA ILE A 268 -1.49 34.28 18.20
C ILE A 268 -2.00 35.71 18.44
N VAL A 269 -3.01 36.13 17.68
CA VAL A 269 -3.61 37.45 17.85
C VAL A 269 -4.29 37.57 19.21
N VAL A 270 -5.09 36.59 19.63
CA VAL A 270 -5.72 36.58 20.97
C VAL A 270 -4.66 36.63 22.07
N ALA A 271 -3.60 35.82 21.97
CA ALA A 271 -2.52 35.78 22.94
C ALA A 271 -1.77 37.12 23.02
N THR A 272 -1.51 37.77 21.88
CA THR A 272 -0.83 39.07 21.83
C THR A 272 -1.72 40.24 22.27
N THR A 273 -3.03 40.20 21.99
CA THR A 273 -3.98 41.22 22.48
C THR A 273 -4.27 41.07 23.97
N ASN A 274 -4.40 39.84 24.48
CA ASN A 274 -4.61 39.61 25.92
C ASN A 274 -3.37 39.97 26.72
N ARG A 275 -2.15 39.76 26.19
CA ARG A 275 -0.91 40.20 26.86
C ARG A 275 -0.85 41.71 27.07
N LYS A 276 -1.36 42.50 26.12
CA LYS A 276 -1.46 43.96 26.25
C LYS A 276 -2.54 44.42 27.23
N ALA A 277 -3.60 43.63 27.42
CA ALA A 277 -4.70 43.95 28.34
C ALA A 277 -4.36 43.62 29.81
N VAL A 278 -3.29 42.85 30.08
CA VAL A 278 -2.84 42.54 31.45
C VAL A 278 -1.98 43.67 32.05
N ASP A 279 -1.44 44.58 31.21
CA ASP A 279 -0.63 45.73 31.66
C ASP A 279 -1.48 46.94 32.10
N GLU A 280 -2.80 46.93 31.86
CA GLU A 280 -3.73 47.99 32.26
C GLU A 280 -4.94 47.36 32.99
N ASP A 281 -4.86 47.33 34.32
CA ASP A 281 -5.86 47.08 35.36
C ASP A 281 -7.14 46.23 35.10
N GLU A 282 -7.43 45.42 36.13
CA GLU A 282 -8.72 44.86 36.57
C GLU A 282 -9.16 43.45 36.15
N GLU A 283 -9.45 42.66 37.19
CA GLU A 283 -10.00 41.30 37.18
C GLU A 283 -11.29 41.19 36.36
N SER A 284 -11.18 40.73 35.13
CA SER A 284 -12.22 39.87 34.59
C SER A 284 -11.60 38.95 33.55
N GLY A 285 -11.81 37.65 33.71
CA GLY A 285 -11.47 36.69 32.67
C GLY A 285 -12.22 37.08 31.40
N VAL A 286 -11.55 37.81 30.50
CA VAL A 286 -12.14 38.24 29.25
C VAL A 286 -12.43 36.98 28.45
N SER A 287 -13.71 36.61 28.41
CA SER A 287 -14.20 35.49 27.63
C SER A 287 -13.63 35.60 26.22
N VAL A 288 -12.95 34.55 25.74
CA VAL A 288 -12.37 34.46 24.39
C VAL A 288 -13.40 34.89 23.33
N LEU A 289 -14.68 34.62 23.57
CA LEU A 289 -15.79 35.02 22.72
C LEU A 289 -15.99 36.55 22.64
N LYS A 290 -15.83 37.28 23.76
CA LYS A 290 -15.91 38.74 23.78
C LYS A 290 -14.74 39.36 23.01
N THR A 291 -13.52 38.87 23.21
CA THR A 291 -12.33 39.33 22.46
C THR A 291 -12.47 39.08 20.96
N LEU A 292 -13.06 37.94 20.58
CA LEU A 292 -13.33 37.59 19.18
C LEU A 292 -14.36 38.54 18.53
N LEU A 293 -15.38 38.96 19.26
CA LEU A 293 -16.46 39.81 18.73
C LEU A 293 -16.09 41.30 18.66
N ILE A 294 -15.27 41.79 19.58
CA ILE A 294 -14.88 43.21 19.67
C ILE A 294 -13.75 43.55 18.70
N ASN A 295 -12.79 42.64 18.50
CA ASN A 295 -11.64 42.91 17.64
C ASN A 295 -12.00 42.70 16.15
N PRO A 296 -11.96 43.75 15.31
CA PRO A 296 -12.41 43.65 13.91
C PRO A 296 -11.55 42.69 13.08
N PHE A 297 -10.27 42.51 13.42
CA PHE A 297 -9.37 41.57 12.76
C PHE A 297 -9.69 40.12 13.15
N LEU A 298 -9.88 39.83 14.44
CA LEU A 298 -10.29 38.51 14.92
C LEU A 298 -11.68 38.12 14.41
N ARG A 299 -12.61 39.07 14.35
CA ARG A 299 -13.94 38.85 13.76
C ARG A 299 -13.85 38.49 12.28
N PHE A 300 -13.00 39.17 11.51
CA PHE A 300 -12.75 38.86 10.10
C PHE A 300 -12.15 37.46 9.92
N LEU A 301 -11.14 37.12 10.71
CA LEU A 301 -10.54 35.78 10.74
C LEU A 301 -11.53 34.69 11.13
N ALA A 302 -12.36 34.93 12.14
CA ALA A 302 -13.41 34.01 12.55
C ALA A 302 -14.43 33.77 11.43
N ILE A 303 -14.85 34.82 10.72
CA ILE A 303 -15.76 34.69 9.56
C ILE A 303 -15.12 33.81 8.48
N ILE A 304 -13.87 34.07 8.09
CA ILE A 304 -13.18 33.25 7.09
C ILE A 304 -13.05 31.80 7.57
N PHE A 305 -12.66 31.60 8.83
CA PHE A 305 -12.56 30.28 9.43
C PHE A 305 -13.87 29.51 9.33
N PHE A 306 -14.99 30.09 9.75
CA PHE A 306 -16.29 29.42 9.68
C PHE A 306 -16.78 29.21 8.25
N LEU A 307 -16.45 30.11 7.31
CA LEU A 307 -16.75 29.92 5.90
C LEU A 307 -15.96 28.74 5.30
N LEU A 308 -14.66 28.64 5.58
CA LEU A 308 -13.83 27.54 5.11
C LEU A 308 -14.19 26.22 5.78
N LEU A 309 -14.49 26.25 7.07
CA LEU A 309 -14.97 25.08 7.81
C LEU A 309 -16.31 24.59 7.24
N GLY A 310 -17.25 25.51 6.99
CA GLY A 310 -18.51 25.21 6.34
C GLY A 310 -18.32 24.62 4.94
N ALA A 311 -17.42 25.20 4.14
CA ALA A 311 -17.06 24.70 2.81
C ALA A 311 -16.40 23.30 2.88
N TRP A 312 -15.55 23.05 3.88
CA TRP A 312 -14.91 21.76 4.09
C TRP A 312 -15.92 20.67 4.45
N PHE A 313 -16.82 20.94 5.39
CA PHE A 313 -17.90 20.01 5.74
C PHE A 313 -18.85 19.77 4.57
N LEU A 314 -19.26 20.84 3.88
CA LEU A 314 -20.15 20.72 2.72
C LEU A 314 -19.49 19.91 1.60
N PHE A 315 -18.24 20.22 1.24
CA PHE A 315 -17.50 19.50 0.22
C PHE A 315 -17.25 18.04 0.62
N GLY A 316 -16.88 17.80 1.89
CA GLY A 316 -16.71 16.45 2.42
C GLY A 316 -17.98 15.63 2.33
N TRP A 317 -19.12 16.22 2.69
CA TRP A 317 -20.44 15.58 2.56
C TRP A 317 -20.81 15.31 1.11
N LEU A 318 -20.61 16.27 0.20
CA LEU A 318 -20.88 16.10 -1.24
C LEU A 318 -20.04 14.98 -1.87
N MET A 319 -18.78 14.83 -1.46
CA MET A 319 -17.87 13.79 -1.96
C MET A 319 -18.21 12.37 -1.45
N GLN A 320 -19.13 12.24 -0.50
CA GLN A 320 -19.61 10.95 0.02
C GLN A 320 -20.98 10.55 -0.55
N ILE A 321 -21.58 11.37 -1.42
CA ILE A 321 -22.83 11.02 -2.08
C ILE A 321 -22.59 9.83 -3.01
N ASP A 322 -23.44 8.81 -2.88
CA ASP A 322 -23.41 7.57 -3.69
C ASP A 322 -22.12 6.74 -3.55
N VAL A 323 -21.39 6.92 -2.44
CA VAL A 323 -20.29 6.04 -2.05
C VAL A 323 -20.82 4.96 -1.11
N ASN A 324 -20.97 3.74 -1.63
CA ASN A 324 -21.61 2.62 -0.93
C ASN A 324 -20.61 1.68 -0.21
N GLU A 325 -19.42 2.19 0.12
CA GLU A 325 -18.41 1.41 0.86
C GLU A 325 -18.96 1.01 2.24
N GLY A 326 -18.76 -0.26 2.60
CA GLY A 326 -19.30 -0.84 3.83
C GLY A 326 -20.78 -1.20 3.77
N TYR A 327 -21.48 -1.02 2.64
CA TYR A 327 -22.87 -1.46 2.49
C TYR A 327 -22.99 -2.99 2.73
N GLN A 328 -23.81 -3.36 3.72
CA GLN A 328 -23.97 -4.73 4.21
C GLN A 328 -25.46 -4.98 4.52
N PRO A 329 -26.28 -5.33 3.50
CA PRO A 329 -27.68 -5.66 3.70
C PRO A 329 -27.83 -7.05 4.32
N ILE A 330 -28.94 -7.24 5.04
CA ILE A 330 -29.35 -8.55 5.54
C ILE A 330 -29.79 -9.40 4.35
N GLN A 331 -29.20 -10.58 4.20
CA GLN A 331 -29.54 -11.54 3.15
C GLN A 331 -30.67 -12.48 3.61
N PRO A 332 -31.46 -13.06 2.69
CA PRO A 332 -32.55 -13.99 3.05
C PRO A 332 -32.06 -15.27 3.72
N ILE A 333 -30.84 -15.70 3.37
CA ILE A 333 -30.12 -16.82 3.96
C ILE A 333 -28.77 -16.29 4.47
N VAL A 334 -28.40 -16.67 5.69
CA VAL A 334 -27.10 -16.33 6.28
C VAL A 334 -26.00 -17.19 5.64
N PHE A 335 -25.56 -16.79 4.45
CA PHE A 335 -24.49 -17.45 3.72
C PHE A 335 -23.12 -16.88 4.13
N SER A 336 -22.28 -17.73 4.72
CA SER A 336 -20.91 -17.35 5.10
C SER A 336 -19.90 -17.68 4.02
N HIS A 337 -19.25 -16.66 3.45
CA HIS A 337 -18.09 -16.87 2.58
C HIS A 337 -16.88 -17.36 3.36
N ALA A 338 -16.73 -16.96 4.64
CA ALA A 338 -15.65 -17.42 5.50
C ALA A 338 -15.66 -18.94 5.69
N VAL A 339 -16.82 -19.56 5.89
CA VAL A 339 -16.92 -21.02 6.00
C VAL A 339 -16.58 -21.70 4.67
N HIS A 340 -17.11 -21.19 3.56
CA HIS A 340 -16.97 -21.87 2.27
C HIS A 340 -15.59 -21.65 1.63
N ALA A 341 -15.18 -20.38 1.45
CA ALA A 341 -13.92 -20.02 0.81
C ALA A 341 -12.75 -19.96 1.82
N GLY A 342 -13.02 -19.60 3.07
CA GLY A 342 -12.01 -19.52 4.13
C GLY A 342 -11.68 -20.88 4.73
N ASP A 343 -12.59 -21.51 5.45
CA ASP A 343 -12.32 -22.75 6.20
C ASP A 343 -12.21 -23.95 5.27
N ASN A 344 -13.21 -24.12 4.39
CA ASN A 344 -13.27 -25.24 3.45
C ASN A 344 -12.43 -25.04 2.19
N LYS A 345 -11.81 -23.86 2.01
CA LYS A 345 -10.92 -23.52 0.87
C LYS A 345 -11.56 -23.78 -0.50
N ILE A 346 -12.88 -23.61 -0.63
CA ILE A 346 -13.57 -23.72 -1.91
C ILE A 346 -13.16 -22.55 -2.80
N ASP A 347 -12.69 -22.86 -4.00
CA ASP A 347 -12.28 -21.86 -4.97
C ASP A 347 -13.44 -20.94 -5.37
N CYS A 348 -13.18 -19.62 -5.47
CA CYS A 348 -14.21 -18.63 -5.78
C CYS A 348 -14.96 -18.94 -7.10
N GLN A 349 -14.25 -19.47 -8.09
CA GLN A 349 -14.76 -19.72 -9.44
C GLN A 349 -15.52 -21.04 -9.54
N TYR A 350 -15.52 -21.86 -8.49
CA TYR A 350 -16.41 -23.02 -8.41
C TYR A 350 -17.88 -22.58 -8.36
N CYS A 351 -18.19 -21.61 -7.49
CA CYS A 351 -19.54 -21.04 -7.40
C CYS A 351 -19.74 -19.91 -8.42
N HIS A 352 -18.77 -19.01 -8.56
CA HIS A 352 -18.83 -17.86 -9.47
C HIS A 352 -18.15 -18.16 -10.81
N SER A 353 -18.57 -19.24 -11.48
CA SER A 353 -17.93 -19.76 -12.70
C SER A 353 -17.99 -18.81 -13.90
N SER A 354 -19.01 -17.97 -13.96
CA SER A 354 -19.22 -17.02 -15.06
C SER A 354 -18.19 -15.89 -15.10
N ALA A 355 -17.44 -15.64 -14.02
CA ALA A 355 -16.40 -14.62 -13.96
C ALA A 355 -15.33 -14.77 -15.07
N LYS A 356 -15.06 -16.01 -15.52
CA LYS A 356 -14.06 -16.28 -16.56
C LYS A 356 -14.53 -15.99 -17.98
N HIS A 357 -15.85 -16.03 -18.22
CA HIS A 357 -16.39 -16.14 -19.58
C HIS A 357 -17.45 -15.09 -19.90
N SER A 358 -17.99 -14.41 -18.89
CA SER A 358 -19.06 -13.43 -19.03
C SER A 358 -18.65 -12.07 -18.51
N LYS A 359 -19.36 -11.04 -18.98
CA LYS A 359 -19.27 -9.70 -18.40
C LYS A 359 -19.80 -9.65 -16.97
N THR A 360 -20.78 -10.49 -16.65
CA THR A 360 -21.41 -10.60 -15.34
C THR A 360 -20.97 -11.89 -14.65
N SER A 361 -20.33 -11.76 -13.50
CA SER A 361 -20.17 -12.87 -12.56
C SER A 361 -21.47 -13.02 -11.76
N GLY A 362 -22.34 -13.91 -12.22
CA GLY A 362 -23.66 -14.13 -11.62
C GLY A 362 -23.59 -14.76 -10.22
N ILE A 363 -24.68 -14.61 -9.47
CA ILE A 363 -24.91 -15.35 -8.22
C ILE A 363 -25.13 -16.83 -8.60
N PRO A 364 -24.51 -17.80 -7.91
CA PRO A 364 -24.68 -19.21 -8.22
C PRO A 364 -26.15 -19.63 -8.11
N THR A 365 -26.59 -20.48 -9.04
CA THR A 365 -27.91 -21.13 -8.93
C THR A 365 -27.93 -22.08 -7.74
N ALA A 366 -29.11 -22.34 -7.17
CA ALA A 366 -29.26 -23.26 -6.03
C ALA A 366 -28.78 -24.69 -6.34
N ASN A 367 -28.70 -25.09 -7.62
CA ASN A 367 -28.12 -26.37 -8.02
C ASN A 367 -26.66 -26.53 -7.58
N VAL A 368 -25.86 -25.46 -7.61
CA VAL A 368 -24.47 -25.48 -7.14
C VAL A 368 -24.41 -25.79 -5.66
N CYS A 369 -25.29 -25.18 -4.86
CA CYS A 369 -25.40 -25.45 -3.43
C CYS A 369 -25.75 -26.92 -3.18
N MET A 370 -26.72 -27.45 -3.95
CA MET A 370 -27.18 -28.83 -3.79
C MET A 370 -26.18 -29.91 -4.23
N ASN A 371 -25.05 -29.56 -4.88
CA ASN A 371 -24.00 -30.54 -5.17
C ASN A 371 -23.37 -31.10 -3.90
N CYS A 372 -23.28 -30.29 -2.83
CA CYS A 372 -22.72 -30.67 -1.55
C CYS A 372 -23.81 -30.79 -0.47
N HIS A 373 -24.79 -29.89 -0.48
CA HIS A 373 -25.83 -29.84 0.56
C HIS A 373 -26.85 -30.98 0.50
N LYS A 374 -26.80 -31.89 -0.48
CA LYS A 374 -27.58 -33.15 -0.42
C LYS A 374 -27.15 -34.06 0.73
N SER A 375 -25.86 -34.06 1.06
CA SER A 375 -25.26 -34.89 2.11
C SER A 375 -24.90 -34.10 3.38
N ILE A 376 -25.00 -32.77 3.34
CA ILE A 376 -24.66 -31.87 4.45
C ILE A 376 -25.94 -31.17 4.91
N SER A 377 -26.59 -31.75 5.93
CA SER A 377 -27.86 -31.26 6.49
C SER A 377 -27.74 -30.48 7.78
N GLU A 378 -26.54 -30.42 8.37
CA GLU A 378 -26.26 -29.75 9.63
C GLU A 378 -24.91 -29.04 9.57
N TYR A 379 -24.81 -27.92 10.28
CA TYR A 379 -23.59 -27.17 10.46
C TYR A 379 -22.68 -27.84 11.51
N LYS A 380 -21.41 -28.00 11.16
CA LYS A 380 -20.38 -28.64 12.01
C LYS A 380 -19.13 -27.79 12.22
N GLY A 381 -19.11 -26.57 11.68
CA GLY A 381 -17.97 -25.66 11.80
C GLY A 381 -17.97 -24.86 13.10
N GLU A 382 -17.02 -23.94 13.23
CA GLU A 382 -17.00 -22.98 14.33
C GLU A 382 -18.20 -22.03 14.24
N LEU A 383 -18.87 -21.79 15.36
CA LEU A 383 -20.00 -20.86 15.39
C LEU A 383 -19.48 -19.42 15.18
N PHE A 384 -20.27 -18.60 14.50
CA PHE A 384 -19.92 -17.22 14.20
C PHE A 384 -21.09 -16.28 14.49
N GLY A 385 -20.76 -15.02 14.79
CA GLY A 385 -21.75 -14.02 15.21
C GLY A 385 -22.51 -14.46 16.46
N ASN A 386 -23.80 -14.12 16.51
CA ASN A 386 -24.71 -14.51 17.60
C ASN A 386 -25.57 -15.74 17.23
N TYR A 387 -25.13 -16.54 16.26
CA TYR A 387 -25.88 -17.70 15.78
C TYR A 387 -25.57 -18.95 16.59
N THR A 388 -26.63 -19.62 17.02
CA THR A 388 -26.53 -20.97 17.58
C THR A 388 -26.40 -22.00 16.46
N LYS A 389 -26.01 -23.24 16.79
CA LYS A 389 -26.00 -24.33 15.81
C LYS A 389 -27.39 -24.52 15.21
N GLU A 390 -28.43 -24.47 16.05
CA GLU A 390 -29.82 -24.61 15.64
C GLU A 390 -30.26 -23.52 14.66
N ASP A 391 -29.72 -22.31 14.80
CA ASP A 391 -30.00 -21.23 13.85
C ASP A 391 -29.36 -21.51 12.49
N LEU A 392 -28.08 -21.91 12.47
CA LEU A 392 -27.37 -22.24 11.22
C LEU A 392 -27.97 -23.47 10.52
N ASP A 393 -28.45 -24.46 11.27
CA ASP A 393 -29.17 -25.61 10.71
C ASP A 393 -30.49 -25.19 10.06
N LYS A 394 -31.20 -24.19 10.63
CA LYS A 394 -32.40 -23.60 10.01
C LYS A 394 -32.06 -22.81 8.74
N GLU A 395 -30.91 -22.16 8.67
CA GLU A 395 -30.46 -21.49 7.46
C GLU A 395 -30.19 -22.48 6.31
N ILE A 396 -29.62 -23.65 6.61
CA ILE A 396 -29.51 -24.75 5.62
C ILE A 396 -30.91 -25.25 5.22
N GLN A 397 -31.86 -25.33 6.15
CA GLN A 397 -33.23 -25.73 5.84
C GLN A 397 -33.90 -24.79 4.83
N LYS A 398 -33.67 -23.47 4.91
CA LYS A 398 -34.21 -22.51 3.92
C LYS A 398 -33.76 -22.82 2.49
N LEU A 399 -32.53 -23.32 2.31
CA LEU A 399 -32.05 -23.76 0.99
C LEU A 399 -32.86 -24.97 0.49
N TYR A 400 -33.14 -25.94 1.36
CA TYR A 400 -33.95 -27.10 1.01
C TYR A 400 -35.39 -26.72 0.67
N ASP A 401 -35.96 -25.78 1.41
CA ASP A 401 -37.29 -25.25 1.15
C ASP A 401 -37.33 -24.51 -0.20
N ALA A 402 -36.26 -23.80 -0.57
CA ALA A 402 -36.17 -23.13 -1.87
C ALA A 402 -36.17 -24.12 -3.05
N VAL A 403 -35.47 -25.25 -2.93
CA VAL A 403 -35.30 -26.24 -4.03
C VAL A 403 -36.26 -27.44 -3.97
N GLY A 404 -37.01 -27.60 -2.87
CA GLY A 404 -37.87 -28.75 -2.63
C GLY A 404 -37.11 -30.04 -2.27
N TRP A 405 -36.08 -29.96 -1.42
CA TRP A 405 -35.31 -31.13 -0.99
C TRP A 405 -35.82 -31.72 0.33
N ASP A 406 -36.16 -33.01 0.34
CA ASP A 406 -36.50 -33.76 1.54
C ASP A 406 -35.26 -34.43 2.11
N LYS A 407 -34.74 -33.88 3.21
CA LYS A 407 -33.55 -34.39 3.90
C LYS A 407 -33.75 -35.74 4.60
N VAL A 408 -35.00 -36.13 4.92
CA VAL A 408 -35.30 -37.40 5.60
C VAL A 408 -35.32 -38.54 4.58
N ASN A 409 -35.97 -38.32 3.44
CA ASN A 409 -36.07 -39.31 2.37
C ASN A 409 -34.96 -39.20 1.32
N VAL A 410 -34.07 -38.21 1.46
CA VAL A 410 -32.91 -37.94 0.58
C VAL A 410 -33.32 -37.86 -0.90
N LYS A 411 -34.43 -37.16 -1.16
CA LYS A 411 -35.01 -37.02 -2.50
C LYS A 411 -35.63 -35.63 -2.70
N TYR A 412 -35.73 -35.20 -3.95
CA TYR A 412 -36.55 -34.04 -4.29
C TYR A 412 -38.03 -34.38 -4.17
N ILE A 413 -38.82 -33.42 -3.70
CA ILE A 413 -40.27 -33.54 -3.60
C ILE A 413 -40.86 -33.46 -5.01
N GLU A 414 -41.60 -34.50 -5.40
CA GLU A 414 -42.23 -34.57 -6.72
C GLU A 414 -43.30 -33.50 -6.87
N GLY A 415 -43.30 -32.77 -7.99
CA GLY A 415 -44.24 -31.68 -8.25
C GLY A 415 -44.02 -30.41 -7.42
N TYR A 416 -42.88 -30.29 -6.73
CA TYR A 416 -42.58 -29.10 -5.94
C TYR A 416 -42.27 -27.89 -6.83
N GLU A 417 -42.99 -26.79 -6.60
CA GLU A 417 -42.72 -25.50 -7.24
C GLU A 417 -41.56 -24.81 -6.52
N GLN A 418 -40.39 -24.79 -7.16
CA GLN A 418 -39.19 -24.16 -6.60
C GLN A 418 -39.38 -22.66 -6.41
N LYS A 419 -38.90 -22.16 -5.27
CA LYS A 419 -38.94 -20.74 -4.93
C LYS A 419 -37.53 -20.15 -5.06
N PRO A 420 -37.29 -19.22 -6.00
CA PRO A 420 -36.00 -18.57 -6.13
C PRO A 420 -35.60 -17.85 -4.84
N ILE A 421 -34.31 -17.92 -4.48
CA ILE A 421 -33.76 -17.17 -3.36
C ILE A 421 -33.59 -15.71 -3.80
N GLU A 422 -34.31 -14.80 -3.14
CA GLU A 422 -34.31 -13.37 -3.44
C GLU A 422 -33.08 -12.66 -2.84
N TRP A 423 -31.91 -12.91 -3.40
CA TRP A 423 -30.66 -12.30 -2.96
C TRP A 423 -30.66 -10.78 -3.10
N VAL A 424 -30.10 -10.09 -2.11
CA VAL A 424 -29.89 -8.63 -2.17
C VAL A 424 -28.52 -8.35 -2.77
N ARG A 425 -28.50 -7.74 -3.96
CA ARG A 425 -27.26 -7.41 -4.65
C ARG A 425 -26.55 -6.23 -3.98
N ILE A 426 -25.30 -6.45 -3.58
CA ILE A 426 -24.47 -5.47 -2.88
C ILE A 426 -23.74 -4.55 -3.86
N HIS A 427 -22.99 -5.14 -4.81
CA HIS A 427 -22.20 -4.38 -5.76
C HIS A 427 -23.03 -3.98 -6.99
N ASN A 428 -23.30 -2.69 -7.13
CA ASN A 428 -23.99 -2.10 -8.27
C ASN A 428 -23.15 -0.99 -8.90
N LEU A 429 -23.25 -0.89 -10.22
CA LEU A 429 -22.76 0.23 -11.02
C LEU A 429 -23.95 0.74 -11.84
N ALA A 430 -23.92 2.02 -12.21
CA ALA A 430 -24.96 2.58 -13.06
C ALA A 430 -25.01 1.88 -14.43
N ASP A 431 -26.20 1.77 -15.02
CA ASP A 431 -26.41 0.99 -16.25
C ASP A 431 -25.68 1.54 -17.49
N PHE A 432 -25.32 2.83 -17.47
CA PHE A 432 -24.49 3.46 -18.50
C PHE A 432 -22.99 3.11 -18.33
N ALA A 433 -22.59 2.42 -17.27
CA ALA A 433 -21.24 1.92 -17.09
C ALA A 433 -21.16 0.46 -17.55
N TYR A 434 -20.33 0.20 -18.56
CA TYR A 434 -20.00 -1.12 -19.03
C TYR A 434 -18.78 -1.67 -18.30
N TYR A 435 -18.99 -2.78 -17.59
CA TYR A 435 -17.92 -3.56 -16.95
C TYR A 435 -17.98 -5.02 -17.40
N ASN A 436 -16.83 -5.64 -17.61
CA ASN A 436 -16.72 -7.02 -18.05
C ASN A 436 -15.75 -7.82 -17.15
N HIS A 437 -16.29 -8.74 -16.35
CA HIS A 437 -15.49 -9.60 -15.46
C HIS A 437 -14.45 -10.43 -16.22
N ALA A 438 -14.81 -11.05 -17.35
CA ALA A 438 -13.88 -11.92 -18.09
C ALA A 438 -12.61 -11.17 -18.55
N GLN A 439 -12.73 -9.90 -18.94
CA GLN A 439 -11.58 -9.09 -19.31
C GLN A 439 -10.63 -8.86 -18.14
N HIS A 440 -11.16 -8.60 -16.95
CA HIS A 440 -10.34 -8.32 -15.76
C HIS A 440 -9.78 -9.60 -15.14
N VAL A 441 -10.57 -10.66 -15.08
CA VAL A 441 -10.19 -11.93 -14.43
C VAL A 441 -9.33 -12.80 -15.34
N THR A 442 -9.73 -12.98 -16.60
CA THR A 442 -9.06 -13.94 -17.50
C THR A 442 -7.95 -13.30 -18.31
N VAL A 443 -8.15 -12.08 -18.81
CA VAL A 443 -7.14 -11.41 -19.64
C VAL A 443 -6.12 -10.68 -18.78
N ALA A 444 -6.59 -9.84 -17.84
CA ALA A 444 -5.70 -9.07 -16.97
C ALA A 444 -5.20 -9.86 -15.75
N GLY A 445 -5.85 -10.97 -15.37
CA GLY A 445 -5.42 -11.79 -14.24
C GLY A 445 -5.59 -11.11 -12.88
N VAL A 446 -6.51 -10.15 -12.76
CA VAL A 446 -6.76 -9.42 -11.51
C VAL A 446 -7.38 -10.35 -10.47
N SER A 447 -6.79 -10.37 -9.27
CA SER A 447 -7.31 -11.13 -8.14
C SER A 447 -8.67 -10.61 -7.68
N CYS A 448 -9.59 -11.51 -7.32
CA CYS A 448 -10.93 -11.16 -6.83
C CYS A 448 -10.87 -10.19 -5.63
N GLN A 449 -9.90 -10.41 -4.73
CA GLN A 449 -9.72 -9.66 -3.49
C GLN A 449 -9.35 -8.20 -3.73
N THR A 450 -8.75 -7.86 -4.87
CA THR A 450 -8.39 -6.47 -5.21
C THR A 450 -9.64 -5.59 -5.29
N CYS A 451 -10.77 -6.14 -5.75
CA CYS A 451 -12.02 -5.40 -5.92
C CYS A 451 -13.05 -5.69 -4.82
N HIS A 452 -13.09 -6.94 -4.34
CA HIS A 452 -14.11 -7.40 -3.38
C HIS A 452 -13.60 -7.53 -1.94
N GLY A 453 -12.32 -7.27 -1.70
CA GLY A 453 -11.69 -7.42 -0.38
C GLY A 453 -11.42 -8.89 -0.02
N PRO A 454 -10.98 -9.16 1.21
CA PRO A 454 -10.71 -10.52 1.70
C PRO A 454 -12.02 -11.29 1.97
N VAL A 455 -12.73 -11.67 0.92
CA VAL A 455 -14.05 -12.33 0.99
C VAL A 455 -13.99 -13.65 1.77
N GLU A 456 -12.86 -14.34 1.72
CA GLU A 456 -12.60 -15.57 2.47
C GLU A 456 -12.59 -15.38 4.01
N THR A 457 -12.62 -14.15 4.52
CA THR A 457 -12.76 -13.88 5.95
C THR A 457 -14.14 -13.29 6.31
N MET A 458 -15.07 -13.20 5.35
CA MET A 458 -16.36 -12.53 5.53
C MET A 458 -17.48 -13.53 5.80
N HIS A 459 -18.02 -13.52 7.02
CA HIS A 459 -19.26 -14.23 7.32
C HIS A 459 -20.48 -13.55 6.69
N ASP A 460 -20.48 -12.22 6.66
CA ASP A 460 -21.46 -11.42 5.94
C ASP A 460 -20.75 -10.63 4.86
N MET A 461 -21.29 -10.66 3.63
CA MET A 461 -20.71 -9.91 2.54
C MET A 461 -20.96 -8.42 2.72
N LYS A 462 -19.93 -7.60 2.52
CA LYS A 462 -20.01 -6.14 2.49
C LYS A 462 -19.28 -5.58 1.28
N GLN A 463 -19.69 -4.41 0.79
CA GLN A 463 -18.95 -3.72 -0.25
C GLN A 463 -17.61 -3.23 0.31
N PHE A 464 -16.50 -3.78 -0.18
CA PHE A 464 -15.16 -3.44 0.32
C PHE A 464 -14.57 -2.21 -0.38
N SER A 465 -14.63 -2.17 -1.72
CA SER A 465 -14.13 -1.04 -2.50
C SER A 465 -15.25 -0.07 -2.86
N PRO A 466 -14.95 1.23 -3.01
CA PRO A 466 -15.97 2.23 -3.35
C PRO A 466 -16.52 2.05 -4.77
N LEU A 467 -15.73 1.45 -5.68
CA LEU A 467 -16.10 1.23 -7.10
C LEU A 467 -16.55 2.50 -7.84
N THR A 468 -16.09 3.66 -7.38
CA THR A 468 -16.34 4.95 -8.03
C THR A 468 -15.48 5.08 -9.29
N MET A 469 -15.87 5.97 -10.21
CA MET A 469 -15.12 6.23 -11.44
C MET A 469 -13.65 6.57 -11.16
N GLY A 470 -13.37 7.39 -10.13
CA GLY A 470 -12.01 7.74 -9.72
C GLY A 470 -11.19 6.51 -9.34
N TRP A 471 -11.77 5.59 -8.57
CA TRP A 471 -11.13 4.34 -8.19
C TRP A 471 -10.80 3.46 -9.41
N CYS A 472 -11.71 3.34 -10.38
CA CYS A 472 -11.47 2.62 -11.63
C CYS A 472 -10.32 3.25 -12.44
N ILE A 473 -10.32 4.58 -12.58
CA ILE A 473 -9.29 5.31 -13.32
C ILE A 473 -7.92 5.15 -12.67
N ASP A 474 -7.84 5.28 -11.34
CA ASP A 474 -6.58 5.18 -10.62
C ASP A 474 -6.02 3.75 -10.67
N CYS A 475 -6.89 2.73 -10.58
CA CYS A 475 -6.50 1.34 -10.84
C CYS A 475 -5.95 1.17 -12.27
N HIS A 476 -6.60 1.73 -13.28
CA HIS A 476 -6.12 1.63 -14.67
C HIS A 476 -4.81 2.39 -14.92
N ARG A 477 -4.54 3.46 -14.17
CA ARG A 477 -3.28 4.23 -14.25
C ARG A 477 -2.09 3.44 -13.72
N THR A 478 -2.29 2.62 -12.70
CA THR A 478 -1.22 1.90 -11.98
C THR A 478 -1.08 0.44 -12.40
N THR A 479 -2.14 -0.19 -12.91
CA THR A 479 -2.12 -1.60 -13.28
C THR A 479 -1.36 -1.81 -14.57
N GLU A 480 -0.25 -2.53 -14.49
CA GLU A 480 0.55 -3.01 -15.62
C GLU A 480 -0.16 -4.16 -16.34
N VAL A 481 -0.13 -4.16 -17.67
CA VAL A 481 -0.72 -5.23 -18.48
C VAL A 481 0.39 -6.20 -18.91
N ASP A 482 0.21 -7.48 -18.59
CA ASP A 482 1.10 -8.54 -19.08
C ASP A 482 0.82 -8.83 -20.57
N LEU A 483 1.64 -8.23 -21.43
CA LEU A 483 1.55 -8.42 -22.89
C LEU A 483 2.42 -9.58 -23.40
N THR A 484 3.12 -10.30 -22.52
CA THR A 484 4.08 -11.35 -22.90
C THR A 484 3.41 -12.68 -23.22
N LYS A 485 2.26 -12.96 -22.61
CA LYS A 485 1.56 -14.25 -22.73
C LYS A 485 0.61 -14.36 -23.91
N ASN A 486 0.12 -13.24 -24.43
CA ASN A 486 -0.87 -13.22 -25.50
C ASN A 486 -0.22 -12.83 -26.84
N GLY A 487 -0.17 -13.78 -27.79
CA GLY A 487 0.43 -13.56 -29.12
C GLY A 487 -0.19 -12.39 -29.91
N TYR A 488 -1.43 -12.01 -29.60
CA TYR A 488 -2.11 -10.84 -30.17
C TYR A 488 -1.44 -9.50 -29.75
N TYR A 489 -0.94 -9.40 -28.52
CA TYR A 489 -0.44 -8.15 -27.96
C TYR A 489 1.06 -7.93 -28.16
N LYS A 490 1.83 -8.92 -28.62
CA LYS A 490 3.28 -8.81 -28.79
C LYS A 490 3.69 -7.64 -29.69
N ASN A 491 3.06 -7.51 -30.86
CA ASN A 491 3.36 -6.43 -31.80
C ASN A 491 2.94 -5.04 -31.25
N ILE A 492 1.85 -4.99 -30.48
CA ILE A 492 1.37 -3.75 -29.85
C ILE A 492 2.27 -3.35 -28.69
N HIS A 493 2.72 -4.32 -27.90
CA HIS A 493 3.70 -4.14 -26.83
C HIS A 493 4.99 -3.55 -27.37
N ASP A 494 5.59 -4.16 -28.40
CA ASP A 494 6.86 -3.70 -28.98
C ASP A 494 6.75 -2.26 -29.52
N GLN A 495 5.62 -1.91 -30.14
CA GLN A 495 5.39 -0.56 -30.66
C GLN A 495 5.18 0.48 -29.55
N LEU A 496 4.37 0.16 -28.54
CA LEU A 496 4.09 1.07 -27.42
C LEU A 496 5.30 1.22 -26.51
N SER A 497 5.97 0.12 -26.18
CA SER A 497 7.23 0.11 -25.43
C SER A 497 8.27 1.00 -26.10
N LYS A 498 8.45 0.85 -27.42
CA LYS A 498 9.38 1.68 -28.20
C LYS A 498 8.96 3.15 -28.28
N LYS A 499 7.67 3.45 -28.36
CA LYS A 499 7.15 4.82 -28.43
C LYS A 499 7.29 5.57 -27.10
N TYR A 500 7.05 4.87 -25.99
CA TYR A 500 7.03 5.47 -24.65
C TYR A 500 8.32 5.22 -23.85
N GLY A 501 9.25 4.42 -24.37
CA GLY A 501 10.53 4.10 -23.72
C GLY A 501 10.38 3.25 -22.45
N VAL A 502 9.34 2.43 -22.35
CA VAL A 502 9.02 1.64 -21.14
C VAL A 502 8.91 0.16 -21.46
N GLU A 503 9.47 -0.72 -20.62
CA GLU A 503 9.36 -2.18 -20.79
C GLU A 503 7.96 -2.73 -20.49
N LYS A 504 7.13 -1.95 -19.80
CA LYS A 504 5.77 -2.33 -19.41
C LYS A 504 4.80 -1.20 -19.69
N VAL A 505 3.57 -1.56 -20.03
CA VAL A 505 2.50 -0.59 -20.32
C VAL A 505 1.34 -0.78 -19.36
N THR A 506 0.74 0.33 -18.93
CA THR A 506 -0.43 0.30 -18.05
C THR A 506 -1.72 0.20 -18.84
N ALA A 507 -2.82 -0.19 -18.18
CA ALA A 507 -4.14 -0.22 -18.81
C ALA A 507 -4.52 1.17 -19.37
N ALA A 508 -4.12 2.25 -18.69
CA ALA A 508 -4.30 3.62 -19.17
C ALA A 508 -3.56 3.89 -20.49
N GLN A 509 -2.31 3.44 -20.63
CA GLN A 509 -1.52 3.60 -21.85
C GLN A 509 -2.06 2.76 -23.02
N MET A 510 -2.76 1.66 -22.72
CA MET A 510 -3.51 0.85 -23.69
C MET A 510 -4.86 1.47 -24.09
N GLY A 511 -5.14 2.70 -23.64
CA GLY A 511 -6.38 3.42 -23.92
C GLY A 511 -7.53 3.01 -23.02
N GLY A 512 -7.29 2.37 -21.87
CA GLY A 512 -8.30 2.02 -20.87
C GLY A 512 -8.93 3.20 -20.13
N LEU A 513 -8.67 4.44 -20.57
CA LEU A 513 -9.27 5.67 -20.05
C LEU A 513 -10.15 6.40 -21.09
N GLU A 514 -10.43 5.76 -22.22
CA GLU A 514 -11.33 6.29 -23.24
C GLU A 514 -12.80 6.16 -22.80
N CYS A 515 -13.57 7.24 -22.90
CA CYS A 515 -14.98 7.27 -22.45
C CYS A 515 -15.82 6.13 -23.06
N ALA A 516 -15.70 5.89 -24.37
CA ALA A 516 -16.50 4.90 -25.09
C ALA A 516 -16.23 3.46 -24.64
N LYS A 517 -15.05 3.16 -24.08
CA LYS A 517 -14.72 1.80 -23.60
C LYS A 517 -15.43 1.44 -22.29
N CYS A 518 -15.91 2.45 -21.56
CA CYS A 518 -16.58 2.28 -20.28
C CYS A 518 -18.04 2.75 -20.31
N HIS A 519 -18.44 3.62 -21.25
CA HIS A 519 -19.76 4.27 -21.24
C HIS A 519 -20.55 4.21 -22.55
N TYR A 520 -20.09 3.38 -23.50
CA TYR A 520 -20.60 3.24 -24.88
C TYR A 520 -20.25 4.40 -25.82
#